data_AF-A0A8B8E2T2-F1
#
_entry.id   AF-A0A8B8E2T2-F1
#
_cell.length_a   1.000
_cell.length_b   1.000
_cell.length_c   1.000
_cell.angle_alpha   90.00
_cell.angle_beta   90.00
_cell.angle_gamma   90.00
#
_symmetry.space_group_name_H-M   'P 1'
#
loop_
_entity.id
_entity.type
_entity.pdbx_description
1 polymer ?
#
loop_
_entity_poly.entity_id
_entity_poly.type
_entity_poly.pdbx_seq_one_letter_code
_entity_poly.pdbx_strand_id
1 'polypeptide(L)'
;MSEEVILEWVIYLGLYVLLLIVFYVHLYLFGAVLIVYIALRFAQSKCKKLLPVKNKAVLITGCDRGFGYHFAKYLDDVGFVVYAGVLNKDSKGAKRLKSSSSKRLHVLPLDVTSESDIKEAVAYITANTKTKGLWGVINNAGVNIVGDVETTPLEQYERCLSINLFGMIRVIQRVLPLIRKAQGRIINVSSVLGRYSAQGDSAYHLSKAGVESMSDSLRLEMRALGVGVSIIEPGKYDAATTISDPEIVKVRRVEVDIQWERASEEVRSFYGKDYFYRFFQKDNREHSADSPDRVIQAVQDALLNETPRARYLVPGSDRVVDIHAVFARLNGFFPEIISDVVYTWFTGNHKPAKVQKHQD
;
A
#
# COMPACT_ATOMS: atom_id res chain seq x y z
N MET A 1 33.58 -22.55 56.15
CA MET A 1 33.47 -21.78 54.89
C MET A 1 34.52 -20.69 54.98
N SER A 2 35.45 -20.58 54.03
CA SER A 2 36.50 -19.55 54.08
C SER A 2 35.88 -18.16 53.89
N GLU A 3 36.55 -17.12 54.40
CA GLU A 3 36.16 -15.72 54.18
C GLU A 3 36.04 -15.39 52.68
N GLU A 4 36.89 -16.01 51.85
CA GLU A 4 36.84 -15.91 50.38
C GLU A 4 35.50 -16.38 49.81
N VAL A 5 34.99 -17.53 50.28
CA VAL A 5 33.70 -18.06 49.82
C VAL A 5 32.54 -17.15 50.25
N ILE A 6 32.60 -16.58 51.47
CA ILE A 6 31.59 -15.62 51.94
C ILE A 6 31.60 -14.36 51.07
N LEU A 7 32.78 -13.82 50.77
CA LEU A 7 32.93 -12.64 49.92
C LEU A 7 32.39 -12.89 48.51
N GLU A 8 32.65 -14.08 47.95
CA GLU A 8 32.14 -14.49 46.64
C GLU A 8 30.60 -14.54 46.60
N TRP A 9 29.97 -15.15 47.61
CA TRP A 9 28.49 -15.17 47.73
C TRP A 9 27.89 -13.78 47.91
N VAL A 10 28.55 -12.88 48.65
CA VAL A 10 28.10 -11.49 48.81
C VAL A 10 28.16 -10.74 47.48
N ILE A 11 29.22 -10.95 46.68
CA ILE A 11 29.35 -10.37 45.34
C ILE A 11 28.24 -10.91 44.42
N TYR A 12 28.01 -12.23 44.40
CA TYR A 12 26.95 -12.82 43.59
C TYR A 12 25.55 -12.33 43.98
N LEU A 13 25.27 -12.22 45.28
CA LEU A 13 24.01 -11.66 45.78
C LEU A 13 23.86 -10.19 45.37
N GLY A 14 24.92 -9.40 45.48
CA GLY A 14 24.94 -7.99 45.05
C GLY A 14 24.66 -7.84 43.55
N LEU A 15 25.31 -8.64 42.71
CA LEU A 15 25.08 -8.67 41.26
C LEU A 15 23.64 -9.10 40.92
N TYR A 16 23.12 -10.12 41.60
CA TYR A 16 21.74 -10.58 41.42
C TYR A 16 20.71 -9.50 41.80
N VAL A 17 20.89 -8.83 42.94
CA VAL A 17 20.03 -7.72 43.37
C VAL A 17 20.10 -6.56 42.37
N LEU A 18 21.29 -6.22 41.87
CA LEU A 18 21.46 -5.20 40.84
C LEU A 18 20.71 -5.57 39.55
N LEU A 19 20.83 -6.81 39.09
CA LEU A 19 20.11 -7.32 37.91
C LEU A 19 18.59 -7.25 38.10
N LEU A 20 18.08 -7.59 39.29
CA LEU A 20 16.66 -7.45 39.60
C LEU A 20 16.21 -5.99 39.58
N ILE A 21 16.97 -5.08 40.20
CA ILE A 21 16.65 -3.64 40.17
C ILE A 21 16.59 -3.13 38.74
N VAL A 22 17.61 -3.45 37.92
CA VAL A 22 17.65 -3.09 36.50
C VAL A 22 16.42 -3.64 35.78
N PHE A 23 16.10 -4.92 35.97
CA PHE A 23 14.93 -5.56 35.36
C PHE A 23 13.61 -4.86 35.73
N TYR A 24 13.37 -4.60 37.02
CA TYR A 24 12.14 -3.94 37.47
C TYR A 24 12.04 -2.50 37.00
N VAL A 25 13.14 -1.74 37.00
CA VAL A 25 13.17 -0.37 36.45
C VAL A 25 12.77 -0.38 34.98
N HIS A 26 13.32 -1.29 34.17
CA HIS A 26 12.95 -1.41 32.75
C HIS A 26 11.50 -1.86 32.56
N LEU A 27 11.00 -2.77 33.41
CA LEU A 27 9.61 -3.22 33.40
C LEU A 27 8.64 -2.07 33.71
N TYR A 28 8.93 -1.25 34.72
CA TYR A 28 8.12 -0.07 35.05
C TYR A 28 8.18 0.99 33.96
N LEU A 29 9.36 1.25 33.39
CA LEU A 29 9.50 2.17 32.25
C LEU A 29 8.70 1.68 31.04
N PHE A 30 8.80 0.39 30.70
CA PHE A 30 8.02 -0.21 29.62
C PHE A 30 6.51 -0.07 29.87
N GLY A 31 6.05 -0.40 31.10
CA GLY A 31 4.65 -0.24 31.50
C GLY A 31 4.17 1.21 31.39
N ALA A 32 4.97 2.17 31.85
CA ALA A 32 4.65 3.60 31.76
C ALA A 32 4.56 4.08 30.29
N VAL A 33 5.53 3.70 29.44
CA VAL A 33 5.51 4.01 28.01
C VAL A 33 4.29 3.39 27.32
N LEU A 34 3.95 2.14 27.66
CA LEU A 34 2.77 1.47 27.13
C LEU A 34 1.47 2.16 27.54
N ILE A 35 1.34 2.57 28.81
CA ILE A 35 0.18 3.31 29.31
C ILE A 35 0.05 4.66 28.58
N VAL A 36 1.14 5.43 28.46
CA VAL A 36 1.15 6.70 27.72
C VAL A 36 0.76 6.48 26.26
N TYR A 37 1.33 5.46 25.61
CA TYR A 37 0.98 5.09 24.24
C TYR A 37 -0.52 4.78 24.10
N ILE A 38 -1.07 3.93 24.97
CA ILE A 38 -2.50 3.57 24.96
C ILE A 38 -3.37 4.82 25.20
N ALA A 39 -3.01 5.67 26.16
CA ALA A 39 -3.72 6.91 26.47
C ALA A 39 -3.73 7.86 25.26
N LEU A 40 -2.59 8.05 24.59
CA LEU A 40 -2.49 8.87 23.37
C LEU A 40 -3.35 8.29 22.24
N ARG A 41 -3.34 6.96 22.04
CA ARG A 41 -4.17 6.28 21.04
C ARG A 41 -5.65 6.41 21.34
N PHE A 42 -6.03 6.27 22.61
CA PHE A 42 -7.40 6.44 23.07
C PHE A 42 -7.88 7.88 22.86
N ALA A 43 -7.08 8.88 23.26
CA ALA A 43 -7.38 10.29 23.03
C ALA A 43 -7.54 10.61 21.53
N GLN A 44 -6.64 10.14 20.68
CA GLN A 44 -6.75 10.26 19.23
C GLN A 44 -8.03 9.61 18.68
N SER A 45 -8.47 8.49 19.25
CA SER A 45 -9.69 7.81 18.81
C SER A 45 -10.98 8.55 19.17
N LYS A 46 -10.98 9.31 20.29
CA LYS A 46 -12.12 10.09 20.77
C LYS A 46 -12.24 11.44 20.07
N CYS A 47 -11.14 12.00 19.58
CA CYS A 47 -11.12 13.26 18.81
C CYS A 47 -11.42 13.06 17.30
N LYS A 48 -12.27 12.11 16.93
CA LYS A 48 -12.67 11.90 15.54
C LYS A 48 -13.76 12.89 15.12
N LYS A 49 -13.33 14.07 14.69
CA LYS A 49 -14.21 15.04 14.04
C LYS A 49 -14.03 14.97 12.52
N LEU A 50 -15.12 14.69 11.82
CA LEU A 50 -15.15 14.69 10.36
C LEU A 50 -15.56 16.07 9.85
N LEU A 51 -14.77 16.60 8.93
CA LEU A 51 -15.05 17.82 8.20
C LEU A 51 -16.22 17.58 7.23
N PRO A 52 -17.07 18.59 6.98
CA PRO A 52 -18.20 18.45 6.05
C PRO A 52 -17.71 18.19 4.61
N VAL A 53 -18.48 17.43 3.83
CA VAL A 53 -18.17 17.12 2.41
C VAL A 53 -18.50 18.28 1.48
N LYS A 54 -19.49 19.12 1.83
CA LYS A 54 -20.00 20.20 0.99
C LYS A 54 -18.86 21.03 0.39
N ASN A 55 -18.88 21.22 -0.93
CA ASN A 55 -17.89 22.00 -1.68
C ASN A 55 -16.46 21.43 -1.61
N LYS A 56 -16.30 20.10 -1.60
CA LYS A 56 -14.99 19.46 -1.73
C LYS A 56 -14.92 18.68 -3.04
N ALA A 57 -13.84 18.91 -3.77
CA ALA A 57 -13.54 18.22 -5.01
C ALA A 57 -12.33 17.31 -4.86
N VAL A 58 -12.39 16.10 -5.41
CA VAL A 58 -11.30 15.12 -5.35
C VAL A 58 -10.92 14.61 -6.74
N LEU A 59 -9.64 14.40 -6.97
CA LEU A 59 -9.13 13.67 -8.13
C LEU A 59 -8.77 12.25 -7.69
N ILE A 60 -9.18 11.24 -8.47
CA ILE A 60 -8.86 9.83 -8.22
C ILE A 60 -8.21 9.27 -9.49
N THR A 61 -7.03 8.67 -9.37
CA THR A 61 -6.36 8.02 -10.52
C THR A 61 -6.69 6.54 -10.59
N GLY A 62 -6.78 5.97 -11.80
CA GLY A 62 -7.02 4.54 -12.01
C GLY A 62 -8.44 4.09 -11.65
N CYS A 63 -9.46 4.78 -12.15
CA CYS A 63 -10.87 4.51 -11.84
C CYS A 63 -11.54 3.47 -12.76
N ASP A 64 -10.80 2.85 -13.69
CA ASP A 64 -11.35 1.87 -14.63
C ASP A 64 -11.89 0.61 -13.95
N ARG A 65 -11.36 0.26 -12.77
CA ARG A 65 -11.73 -0.94 -12.00
C ARG A 65 -11.24 -0.86 -10.55
N GLY A 66 -11.51 -1.91 -9.78
CA GLY A 66 -11.00 -2.12 -8.43
C GLY A 66 -11.24 -0.95 -7.48
N PHE A 67 -10.28 -0.68 -6.61
CA PHE A 67 -10.41 0.36 -5.59
C PHE A 67 -10.78 1.74 -6.14
N GLY A 68 -10.11 2.21 -7.20
CA GLY A 68 -10.39 3.51 -7.80
C GLY A 68 -11.85 3.66 -8.27
N TYR A 69 -12.40 2.61 -8.91
CA TYR A 69 -13.81 2.57 -9.29
C TYR A 69 -14.73 2.70 -8.05
N HIS A 70 -14.45 1.93 -7.00
CA HIS A 70 -15.25 1.94 -5.78
C HIS A 70 -15.13 3.26 -5.00
N PHE A 71 -13.94 3.86 -4.93
CA PHE A 71 -13.74 5.19 -4.36
C PHE A 71 -14.54 6.24 -5.11
N ALA A 72 -14.49 6.24 -6.45
CA ALA A 72 -15.19 7.22 -7.26
C ALA A 72 -16.71 7.17 -7.01
N LYS A 73 -17.28 5.97 -7.01
CA LYS A 73 -18.71 5.77 -6.72
C LYS A 73 -19.07 6.22 -5.30
N TYR A 74 -18.35 5.73 -4.30
CA TYR A 74 -18.62 6.05 -2.90
C TYR A 74 -18.51 7.56 -2.62
N LEU A 75 -17.47 8.21 -3.15
CA LEU A 75 -17.24 9.62 -2.91
C LEU A 75 -18.30 10.50 -3.59
N ASP A 76 -18.83 10.08 -4.75
CA ASP A 76 -19.99 10.73 -5.38
C ASP A 76 -21.28 10.57 -4.54
N ASP A 77 -21.51 9.37 -4.03
CA ASP A 77 -22.67 9.02 -3.19
C ASP A 77 -22.70 9.86 -1.89
N VAL A 78 -21.54 10.08 -1.26
CA VAL A 78 -21.43 10.94 -0.05
C VAL A 78 -21.34 12.45 -0.37
N GLY A 79 -21.35 12.82 -1.65
CA GLY A 79 -21.56 14.21 -2.10
C GLY A 79 -20.33 15.00 -2.50
N PHE A 80 -19.17 14.37 -2.72
CA PHE A 80 -18.01 15.06 -3.31
C PHE A 80 -18.27 15.44 -4.77
N VAL A 81 -17.52 16.43 -5.26
CA VAL A 81 -17.25 16.55 -6.70
C VAL A 81 -16.09 15.61 -7.02
N VAL A 82 -16.32 14.63 -7.89
CA VAL A 82 -15.35 13.57 -8.18
C VAL A 82 -14.84 13.73 -9.59
N TYR A 83 -13.53 13.89 -9.73
CA TYR A 83 -12.81 13.77 -10.99
C TYR A 83 -12.21 12.37 -11.05
N ALA A 84 -12.89 11.46 -11.75
CA ALA A 84 -12.49 10.07 -11.92
C ALA A 84 -11.57 9.95 -13.14
N GLY A 85 -10.27 9.91 -12.89
CA GLY A 85 -9.24 9.66 -13.90
C GLY A 85 -9.23 8.19 -14.32
N VAL A 86 -9.48 7.94 -15.59
CA VAL A 86 -9.49 6.60 -16.20
C VAL A 86 -8.43 6.51 -17.30
N LEU A 87 -7.74 5.38 -17.40
CA LEU A 87 -6.77 5.14 -18.47
C LEU A 87 -7.48 5.01 -19.82
N ASN A 88 -8.62 4.31 -19.86
CA ASN A 88 -9.41 4.14 -21.06
C ASN A 88 -10.85 4.60 -20.84
N LYS A 89 -11.23 5.71 -21.47
CA LYS A 89 -12.58 6.29 -21.42
C LYS A 89 -13.69 5.32 -21.89
N ASP A 90 -13.32 4.34 -22.72
CA ASP A 90 -14.22 3.36 -23.30
C ASP A 90 -14.25 2.03 -22.53
N SER A 91 -13.50 1.93 -21.42
CA SER A 91 -13.52 0.77 -20.53
C SER A 91 -14.92 0.56 -19.92
N LYS A 92 -15.22 -0.69 -19.56
CA LYS A 92 -16.50 -1.04 -18.93
C LYS A 92 -16.74 -0.23 -17.64
N GLY A 93 -15.69 -0.04 -16.83
CA GLY A 93 -15.77 0.76 -15.61
C GLY A 93 -15.99 2.24 -15.88
N ALA A 94 -15.28 2.85 -16.84
CA ALA A 94 -15.48 4.25 -17.21
C ALA A 94 -16.91 4.52 -17.69
N LYS A 95 -17.45 3.65 -18.56
CA LYS A 95 -18.84 3.72 -19.03
C LYS A 95 -19.84 3.59 -17.89
N ARG A 96 -19.61 2.66 -16.96
CA ARG A 96 -20.47 2.45 -15.78
C ARG A 96 -20.41 3.61 -14.80
N LEU A 97 -19.24 4.21 -14.56
CA LEU A 97 -19.13 5.43 -13.76
C LEU A 97 -19.94 6.57 -14.41
N LYS A 98 -19.82 6.75 -15.72
CA LYS A 98 -20.56 7.80 -16.44
C LYS A 98 -22.08 7.60 -16.40
N SER A 99 -22.58 6.36 -16.47
CA SER A 99 -24.02 6.09 -16.52
C SER A 99 -24.71 5.99 -15.15
N SER A 100 -23.97 5.63 -14.09
CA SER A 100 -24.56 5.32 -12.77
C SER A 100 -24.26 6.34 -11.67
N SER A 101 -23.60 7.46 -12.02
CA SER A 101 -23.17 8.48 -11.06
C SER A 101 -23.92 9.80 -11.25
N SER A 102 -23.87 10.65 -10.24
CA SER A 102 -24.48 11.97 -10.26
C SER A 102 -23.76 12.93 -11.21
N LYS A 103 -24.36 14.11 -11.44
CA LYS A 103 -23.74 15.19 -12.22
C LYS A 103 -22.44 15.75 -11.60
N ARG A 104 -22.10 15.38 -10.36
CA ARG A 104 -20.86 15.79 -9.67
C ARG A 104 -19.68 14.87 -9.99
N LEU A 105 -19.91 13.72 -10.61
CA LEU A 105 -18.85 12.82 -11.04
C LEU A 105 -18.50 13.09 -12.51
N HIS A 106 -17.24 13.43 -12.74
CA HIS A 106 -16.65 13.72 -14.02
C HIS A 106 -15.64 12.62 -14.36
N VAL A 107 -15.93 11.83 -15.39
CA VAL A 107 -14.98 10.87 -15.92
C VAL A 107 -14.06 11.58 -16.92
N LEU A 108 -12.74 11.48 -16.73
CA LEU A 108 -11.76 12.12 -17.60
C LEU A 108 -10.60 11.14 -17.93
N PRO A 109 -10.03 11.19 -19.15
CA PRO A 109 -8.82 10.44 -19.47
C PRO A 109 -7.65 10.90 -18.61
N LEU A 110 -6.90 9.95 -18.05
CA LEU A 110 -5.70 10.25 -17.26
C LEU A 110 -4.76 9.04 -17.23
N ASP A 111 -3.81 9.01 -18.17
CA ASP A 111 -2.60 8.21 -18.00
C ASP A 111 -1.60 8.96 -17.11
N VAL A 112 -1.25 8.37 -15.97
CA VAL A 112 -0.30 8.95 -15.01
C VAL A 112 1.15 8.99 -15.53
N THR A 113 1.42 8.31 -16.64
CA THR A 113 2.72 8.36 -17.34
C THR A 113 2.77 9.45 -18.41
N SER A 114 1.62 10.02 -18.79
CA SER A 114 1.48 11.04 -19.83
C SER A 114 1.40 12.45 -19.23
N GLU A 115 2.43 13.26 -19.46
CA GLU A 115 2.45 14.67 -19.03
C GLU A 115 1.32 15.49 -19.69
N SER A 116 0.95 15.17 -20.94
CA SER A 116 -0.16 15.85 -21.62
C SER A 116 -1.49 15.56 -20.95
N ASP A 117 -1.78 14.29 -20.65
CA ASP A 117 -3.03 13.87 -19.99
C ASP A 117 -3.15 14.53 -18.62
N ILE A 118 -2.07 14.53 -17.83
CA ILE A 118 -2.03 15.16 -16.52
C ILE A 118 -2.29 16.67 -16.65
N LYS A 119 -1.68 17.34 -17.62
CA LYS A 119 -1.88 18.77 -17.86
C LYS A 119 -3.33 19.09 -18.23
N GLU A 120 -3.93 18.31 -19.12
CA GLU A 120 -5.32 18.46 -19.55
C GLU A 120 -6.30 18.20 -18.41
N ALA A 121 -6.08 17.13 -17.64
CA ALA A 121 -6.87 16.81 -16.45
C ALA A 121 -6.84 17.96 -15.44
N VAL A 122 -5.66 18.50 -15.13
CA VAL A 122 -5.53 19.62 -14.19
C VAL A 122 -6.16 20.90 -14.72
N ALA A 123 -6.07 21.18 -16.03
CA ALA A 123 -6.77 22.31 -16.63
C ALA A 123 -8.29 22.16 -16.50
N TYR A 124 -8.83 20.96 -16.80
CA TYR A 124 -10.25 20.66 -16.64
C TYR A 124 -10.71 20.80 -15.19
N ILE A 125 -9.97 20.24 -14.23
CA ILE A 125 -10.25 20.35 -12.80
C ILE A 125 -10.27 21.82 -12.38
N THR A 126 -9.28 22.60 -12.78
CA THR A 126 -9.17 24.02 -12.43
C THR A 126 -10.38 24.81 -12.95
N ALA A 127 -10.82 24.53 -14.18
CA ALA A 127 -11.97 25.22 -14.79
C ALA A 127 -13.32 24.81 -14.15
N ASN A 128 -13.44 23.58 -13.64
CA ASN A 128 -14.71 23.03 -13.16
C ASN A 128 -14.83 22.99 -11.62
N THR A 129 -13.74 23.27 -10.90
CA THR A 129 -13.74 23.31 -9.44
C THR A 129 -14.19 24.69 -8.96
N LYS A 130 -15.42 24.80 -8.46
CA LYS A 130 -16.03 26.07 -8.01
C LYS A 130 -15.51 26.56 -6.64
N THR A 131 -14.54 25.87 -6.07
CA THR A 131 -14.09 26.03 -4.69
C THR A 131 -12.69 26.63 -4.66
N LYS A 132 -12.15 26.94 -3.47
CA LYS A 132 -10.83 27.60 -3.35
C LYS A 132 -9.66 26.79 -3.95
N GLY A 133 -9.86 25.50 -4.19
CA GLY A 133 -8.90 24.59 -4.81
C GLY A 133 -9.42 23.15 -4.79
N LEU A 134 -8.54 22.20 -5.11
CA LEU A 134 -8.83 20.77 -5.07
C LEU A 134 -8.70 20.27 -3.62
N TRP A 135 -9.78 19.73 -3.05
CA TRP A 135 -9.73 19.24 -1.66
C TRP A 135 -8.80 18.06 -1.50
N GLY A 136 -8.72 17.17 -2.49
CA GLY A 136 -7.69 16.14 -2.40
C GLY A 136 -7.43 15.36 -3.67
N VAL A 137 -6.37 14.58 -3.61
CA VAL A 137 -5.99 13.62 -4.66
C VAL A 137 -5.83 12.25 -4.02
N ILE A 138 -6.36 11.23 -4.68
CA ILE A 138 -6.21 9.81 -4.34
C ILE A 138 -5.40 9.17 -5.47
N ASN A 139 -4.10 9.02 -5.22
CA ASN A 139 -3.18 8.34 -6.13
C ASN A 139 -3.34 6.83 -5.96
N ASN A 140 -4.16 6.24 -6.83
CA ASN A 140 -4.52 4.82 -6.79
C ASN A 140 -4.06 4.04 -8.03
N ALA A 141 -3.85 4.71 -9.17
CA ALA A 141 -3.36 4.06 -10.38
C ALA A 141 -2.11 3.22 -10.09
N GLY A 142 -2.13 1.96 -10.51
CA GLY A 142 -1.02 1.06 -10.30
C GLY A 142 -1.16 -0.29 -11.01
N VAL A 143 -0.03 -0.94 -11.20
CA VAL A 143 0.11 -2.29 -11.76
C VAL A 143 0.94 -3.16 -10.83
N ASN A 144 0.66 -4.46 -10.83
CA ASN A 144 1.49 -5.47 -10.18
C ASN A 144 2.16 -6.30 -11.28
N ILE A 145 3.50 -6.33 -11.23
CA ILE A 145 4.33 -7.18 -12.09
C ILE A 145 4.97 -8.22 -11.19
N VAL A 146 4.57 -9.47 -11.41
CA VAL A 146 5.12 -10.64 -10.73
C VAL A 146 6.41 -11.09 -11.43
N GLY A 147 7.28 -11.77 -10.70
CA GLY A 147 8.55 -12.31 -11.17
C GLY A 147 9.68 -12.10 -10.17
N ASP A 148 10.70 -12.95 -10.27
CA ASP A 148 11.93 -12.79 -9.50
C ASP A 148 12.91 -11.90 -10.25
N VAL A 149 13.91 -11.38 -9.51
CA VAL A 149 14.91 -10.44 -10.03
C VAL A 149 15.57 -10.91 -11.33
N GLU A 150 16.01 -12.17 -11.36
CA GLU A 150 16.68 -12.75 -12.54
C GLU A 150 15.73 -12.99 -13.72
N THR A 151 14.45 -13.24 -13.44
CA THR A 151 13.44 -13.58 -14.45
C THR A 151 12.73 -12.37 -15.05
N THR A 152 12.80 -11.21 -14.38
CA THR A 152 12.06 -10.01 -14.76
C THR A 152 12.97 -9.04 -15.52
N PRO A 153 12.70 -8.76 -16.81
CA PRO A 153 13.43 -7.76 -17.57
C PRO A 153 13.35 -6.36 -16.94
N LEU A 154 14.42 -5.56 -17.10
CA LEU A 154 14.51 -4.23 -16.51
C LEU A 154 13.38 -3.30 -17.00
N GLU A 155 12.92 -3.43 -18.25
CA GLU A 155 11.86 -2.59 -18.79
C GLU A 155 10.53 -2.79 -18.05
N GLN A 156 10.30 -3.98 -17.47
CA GLN A 156 9.15 -4.22 -16.62
C GLN A 156 9.31 -3.52 -15.26
N TYR A 157 10.51 -3.46 -14.67
CA TYR A 157 10.76 -2.61 -13.50
C TYR A 157 10.48 -1.14 -13.81
N GLU A 158 11.04 -0.64 -14.91
CA GLU A 158 10.86 0.74 -15.34
C GLU A 158 9.39 1.08 -15.55
N ARG A 159 8.62 0.17 -16.18
CA ARG A 159 7.17 0.33 -16.34
C ARG A 159 6.43 0.35 -15.01
N CYS A 160 6.73 -0.60 -14.12
CA CYS A 160 6.09 -0.66 -12.79
C CYS A 160 6.34 0.62 -12.00
N LEU A 161 7.59 1.10 -11.98
CA LEU A 161 7.98 2.34 -11.31
C LEU A 161 7.37 3.57 -11.97
N SER A 162 7.37 3.62 -13.31
CA SER A 162 6.81 4.72 -14.09
C SER A 162 5.34 4.97 -13.80
N ILE A 163 4.56 3.90 -13.58
CA ILE A 163 3.14 3.99 -13.25
C ILE A 163 2.96 4.23 -11.75
N ASN A 164 3.47 3.33 -10.91
CA ASN A 164 3.12 3.27 -9.49
C ASN A 164 3.76 4.39 -8.66
N LEU A 165 5.01 4.75 -8.97
CA LEU A 165 5.81 5.70 -8.19
C LEU A 165 5.92 7.04 -8.91
N PHE A 166 6.53 7.05 -10.10
CA PHE A 166 6.75 8.30 -10.82
C PHE A 166 5.44 8.90 -11.33
N GLY A 167 4.46 8.08 -11.71
CA GLY A 167 3.14 8.56 -12.10
C GLY A 167 2.41 9.26 -10.95
N MET A 168 2.49 8.69 -9.73
CA MET A 168 2.01 9.35 -8.52
C MET A 168 2.73 10.69 -8.30
N ILE A 169 4.06 10.73 -8.41
CA ILE A 169 4.86 11.96 -8.24
C ILE A 169 4.42 13.04 -9.23
N ARG A 170 4.29 12.71 -10.53
CA ARG A 170 3.86 13.66 -11.58
C ARG A 170 2.50 14.26 -11.29
N VAL A 171 1.53 13.43 -10.94
CA VAL A 171 0.18 13.88 -10.58
C VAL A 171 0.24 14.81 -9.38
N ILE A 172 0.92 14.40 -8.29
CA ILE A 172 1.09 15.21 -7.07
C ILE A 172 1.67 16.57 -7.43
N GLN A 173 2.81 16.62 -8.13
CA GLN A 173 3.48 17.88 -8.49
C GLN A 173 2.55 18.81 -9.26
N ARG A 174 1.73 18.28 -10.17
CA ARG A 174 0.80 19.09 -10.97
C ARG A 174 -0.40 19.61 -10.17
N VAL A 175 -0.96 18.81 -9.26
CA VAL A 175 -2.15 19.21 -8.48
C VAL A 175 -1.81 19.96 -7.19
N LEU A 176 -0.55 19.88 -6.73
CA LEU A 176 -0.13 20.45 -5.44
C LEU A 176 -0.50 21.93 -5.24
N PRO A 177 -0.39 22.81 -6.26
CA PRO A 177 -0.83 24.20 -6.11
C PRO A 177 -2.33 24.33 -5.79
N LEU A 178 -3.18 23.48 -6.37
CA LEU A 178 -4.62 23.45 -6.09
C LEU A 178 -4.92 22.90 -4.69
N ILE A 179 -4.20 21.86 -4.27
CA ILE A 179 -4.35 21.24 -2.95
C ILE A 179 -3.92 22.18 -1.84
N ARG A 180 -2.79 22.88 -2.00
CA ARG A 180 -2.31 23.85 -1.02
C ARG A 180 -3.28 25.01 -0.82
N LYS A 181 -3.88 25.53 -1.90
CA LYS A 181 -4.92 26.57 -1.79
C LYS A 181 -6.15 26.12 -0.99
N ALA A 182 -6.48 24.83 -1.05
CA ALA A 182 -7.59 24.24 -0.31
C ALA A 182 -7.20 23.75 1.10
N GLN A 183 -5.91 23.77 1.47
CA GLN A 183 -5.37 23.08 2.65
C GLN A 183 -5.87 21.62 2.72
N GLY A 184 -5.78 20.96 1.55
CA GLY A 184 -6.45 19.71 1.26
C GLY A 184 -5.75 18.46 1.78
N ARG A 185 -5.94 17.36 1.05
CA ARG A 185 -5.49 16.00 1.41
C ARG A 185 -4.83 15.31 0.22
N ILE A 186 -3.71 14.63 0.47
CA ILE A 186 -3.04 13.76 -0.49
C ILE A 186 -3.11 12.34 0.09
N ILE A 187 -3.70 11.43 -0.68
CA ILE A 187 -3.88 10.04 -0.29
C ILE A 187 -3.13 9.18 -1.30
N ASN A 188 -2.12 8.46 -0.84
CA ASN A 188 -1.32 7.57 -1.67
C ASN A 188 -1.66 6.12 -1.33
N VAL A 189 -2.15 5.37 -2.33
CA VAL A 189 -2.52 3.96 -2.14
C VAL A 189 -1.29 3.08 -2.39
N SER A 190 -0.73 2.59 -1.29
CA SER A 190 0.41 1.69 -1.24
C SER A 190 -0.07 0.23 -1.19
N SER A 191 0.55 -0.59 -0.35
CA SER A 191 0.23 -1.98 -0.03
C SER A 191 0.96 -2.39 1.25
N VAL A 192 0.52 -3.47 1.91
CA VAL A 192 1.36 -4.17 2.90
C VAL A 192 2.72 -4.58 2.33
N LEU A 193 2.81 -4.80 1.01
CA LEU A 193 4.05 -5.09 0.29
C LEU A 193 4.95 -3.85 0.08
N GLY A 194 4.53 -2.66 0.52
CA GLY A 194 5.42 -1.51 0.69
C GLY A 194 6.19 -1.55 2.02
N ARG A 195 5.79 -2.43 2.96
CA ARG A 195 6.33 -2.53 4.32
C ARG A 195 7.31 -3.68 4.51
N TYR A 196 7.17 -4.71 3.69
CA TYR A 196 8.06 -5.88 3.65
C TYR A 196 8.14 -6.39 2.22
N SER A 197 9.16 -7.21 1.95
CA SER A 197 9.37 -7.83 0.63
C SER A 197 9.30 -9.34 0.72
N ALA A 198 8.75 -9.98 -0.30
CA ALA A 198 8.77 -11.43 -0.46
C ALA A 198 9.18 -11.82 -1.88
N GLN A 199 9.44 -13.11 -2.09
CA GLN A 199 9.85 -13.64 -3.40
C GLN A 199 8.76 -13.43 -4.46
N GLY A 200 9.17 -13.15 -5.70
CA GLY A 200 8.29 -13.18 -6.86
C GLY A 200 7.48 -11.92 -7.18
N ASP A 201 7.78 -10.79 -6.56
CA ASP A 201 7.11 -9.50 -6.84
C ASP A 201 8.09 -8.33 -6.74
N SER A 202 9.39 -8.53 -7.01
CA SER A 202 10.45 -7.56 -6.67
C SER A 202 10.22 -6.16 -7.26
N ALA A 203 9.78 -6.07 -8.52
CA ALA A 203 9.44 -4.80 -9.16
C ALA A 203 8.28 -4.08 -8.44
N TYR A 204 7.25 -4.83 -8.04
CA TYR A 204 6.11 -4.29 -7.31
C TYR A 204 6.49 -3.81 -5.91
N HIS A 205 7.24 -4.61 -5.15
CA HIS A 205 7.76 -4.25 -3.82
C HIS A 205 8.58 -2.96 -3.87
N LEU A 206 9.53 -2.86 -4.82
CA LEU A 206 10.33 -1.66 -5.02
C LEU A 206 9.44 -0.43 -5.26
N SER A 207 8.42 -0.58 -6.12
CA SER A 207 7.50 0.52 -6.42
C SER A 207 6.69 0.98 -5.21
N LYS A 208 6.22 0.06 -4.36
CA LYS A 208 5.40 0.37 -3.19
C LYS A 208 6.24 0.88 -2.01
N ALA A 209 7.43 0.34 -1.79
CA ALA A 209 8.39 0.89 -0.84
C ALA A 209 8.82 2.31 -1.22
N GLY A 210 8.99 2.58 -2.53
CA GLY A 210 9.21 3.94 -3.03
C GLY A 210 8.06 4.90 -2.71
N VAL A 211 6.80 4.44 -2.87
CA VAL A 211 5.61 5.21 -2.50
C VAL A 211 5.59 5.53 -1.01
N GLU A 212 5.93 4.56 -0.14
CA GLU A 212 6.03 4.79 1.32
C GLU A 212 7.02 5.90 1.66
N SER A 213 8.25 5.76 1.18
CA SER A 213 9.35 6.67 1.49
C SER A 213 9.08 8.09 0.96
N MET A 214 8.64 8.20 -0.29
CA MET A 214 8.26 9.49 -0.88
C MET A 214 7.14 10.18 -0.09
N SER A 215 6.14 9.41 0.34
CA SER A 215 4.98 9.94 1.08
C SER A 215 5.37 10.47 2.46
N ASP A 216 6.33 9.82 3.14
CA ASP A 216 6.85 10.31 4.42
C ASP A 216 7.56 11.65 4.28
N SER A 217 8.39 11.82 3.24
CA SER A 217 9.04 13.10 2.93
C SER A 217 8.01 14.18 2.61
N LEU A 218 7.07 13.88 1.70
CA LEU A 218 6.01 14.81 1.30
C LEU A 218 5.16 15.26 2.49
N ARG A 219 4.86 14.36 3.43
CA ARG A 219 4.11 14.70 4.65
C ARG A 219 4.81 15.75 5.49
N LEU A 220 6.14 15.68 5.59
CA LEU A 220 6.93 16.66 6.35
C LEU A 220 6.97 18.01 5.63
N GLU A 221 7.18 18.01 4.31
CA GLU A 221 7.15 19.22 3.47
C GLU A 221 5.80 19.94 3.56
N MET A 222 4.70 19.19 3.55
CA MET A 222 3.33 19.71 3.50
C MET A 222 2.78 20.16 4.85
N ARG A 223 3.42 19.78 5.96
CA ARG A 223 2.92 20.04 7.32
C ARG A 223 2.71 21.53 7.59
N ALA A 224 3.70 22.36 7.25
CA ALA A 224 3.63 23.82 7.45
C ALA A 224 2.57 24.50 6.56
N LEU A 225 2.10 23.80 5.51
CA LEU A 225 1.14 24.31 4.53
C LEU A 225 -0.30 23.89 4.86
N GLY A 226 -0.51 23.17 5.97
CA GLY A 226 -1.82 22.67 6.39
C GLY A 226 -2.38 21.56 5.49
N VAL A 227 -1.54 20.95 4.65
CA VAL A 227 -1.96 19.84 3.77
C VAL A 227 -1.67 18.51 4.46
N GLY A 228 -2.70 17.66 4.57
CA GLY A 228 -2.57 16.32 5.12
C GLY A 228 -2.10 15.32 4.07
N VAL A 229 -1.16 14.44 4.43
CA VAL A 229 -0.66 13.36 3.57
C VAL A 229 -0.85 12.04 4.31
N SER A 230 -1.57 11.12 3.68
CA SER A 230 -1.90 9.81 4.25
C SER A 230 -1.57 8.69 3.27
N ILE A 231 -1.08 7.59 3.81
CA ILE A 231 -0.80 6.37 3.06
C ILE A 231 -1.86 5.33 3.43
N ILE A 232 -2.46 4.70 2.41
CA ILE A 232 -3.34 3.56 2.60
C ILE A 232 -2.56 2.31 2.22
N GLU A 233 -2.51 1.32 3.10
CA GLU A 233 -1.73 0.10 2.94
C GLU A 233 -2.68 -1.12 2.95
N PRO A 234 -3.36 -1.43 1.84
CA PRO A 234 -4.23 -2.60 1.76
C PRO A 234 -3.42 -3.91 1.83
N GLY A 235 -3.98 -4.90 2.52
CA GLY A 235 -3.60 -6.30 2.41
C GLY A 235 -4.10 -6.94 1.09
N LYS A 236 -4.52 -8.20 1.15
CA LYS A 236 -5.06 -8.93 0.00
C LYS A 236 -6.54 -8.59 -0.24
N TYR A 237 -6.83 -8.12 -1.45
CA TYR A 237 -8.18 -7.68 -1.87
C TYR A 237 -8.48 -8.13 -3.30
N ASP A 238 -7.92 -9.26 -3.72
CA ASP A 238 -8.02 -9.80 -5.07
C ASP A 238 -9.48 -10.01 -5.49
N ALA A 239 -10.28 -10.58 -4.58
CA ALA A 239 -11.72 -10.77 -4.75
C ALA A 239 -12.47 -9.43 -4.90
N ALA A 240 -12.13 -8.44 -4.08
CA ALA A 240 -12.74 -7.11 -4.10
C ALA A 240 -12.27 -6.20 -5.26
N THR A 241 -11.12 -6.47 -5.91
CA THR A 241 -10.50 -5.55 -6.88
C THR A 241 -10.53 -6.02 -8.33
N THR A 242 -11.26 -7.09 -8.63
CA THR A 242 -11.38 -7.72 -9.97
C THR A 242 -10.05 -8.24 -10.55
N ILE A 243 -8.98 -8.33 -9.75
CA ILE A 243 -7.67 -8.77 -10.23
C ILE A 243 -7.65 -10.26 -10.58
N SER A 244 -8.59 -11.02 -10.02
CA SER A 244 -8.84 -12.43 -10.32
C SER A 244 -9.79 -12.65 -11.50
N ASP A 245 -10.34 -11.59 -12.11
CA ASP A 245 -11.17 -11.70 -13.31
C ASP A 245 -10.33 -12.34 -14.45
N PRO A 246 -10.85 -13.36 -15.15
CA PRO A 246 -10.13 -14.05 -16.23
C PRO A 246 -9.50 -13.15 -17.28
N GLU A 247 -10.16 -12.04 -17.66
CA GLU A 247 -9.63 -11.11 -18.65
C GLU A 247 -8.42 -10.34 -18.10
N ILE A 248 -8.42 -10.04 -16.80
CA ILE A 248 -7.30 -9.35 -16.15
C ILE A 248 -6.14 -10.31 -15.92
N VAL A 249 -6.44 -11.55 -15.57
CA VAL A 249 -5.43 -12.62 -15.46
C VAL A 249 -4.74 -12.86 -16.80
N LYS A 250 -5.47 -12.84 -17.93
CA LYS A 250 -4.88 -12.93 -19.28
C LYS A 250 -3.88 -11.80 -19.53
N VAL A 251 -4.26 -10.55 -19.22
CA VAL A 251 -3.35 -9.40 -19.39
C VAL A 251 -2.11 -9.54 -18.51
N ARG A 252 -2.25 -9.99 -17.26
CA ARG A 252 -1.09 -10.21 -16.38
C ARG A 252 -0.20 -11.35 -16.87
N ARG A 253 -0.79 -12.40 -17.47
CA ARG A 253 -0.04 -13.54 -18.02
C ARG A 253 0.87 -13.12 -19.16
N VAL A 254 0.47 -12.15 -19.98
CA VAL A 254 1.31 -11.59 -21.05
C VAL A 254 2.64 -11.06 -20.49
N GLU A 255 2.65 -10.46 -19.30
CA GLU A 255 3.91 -10.00 -18.68
C GLU A 255 4.86 -11.16 -18.37
N VAL A 256 4.32 -12.30 -17.94
CA VAL A 256 5.10 -13.51 -17.65
C VAL A 256 5.51 -14.22 -18.94
N ASP A 257 4.68 -14.17 -19.99
CA ASP A 257 5.05 -14.66 -21.32
C ASP A 257 6.29 -13.92 -21.83
N ILE A 258 6.32 -12.59 -21.71
CA ILE A 258 7.49 -11.76 -22.07
C ILE A 258 8.73 -12.16 -21.26
N GLN A 259 8.58 -12.41 -19.94
CA GLN A 259 9.68 -12.86 -19.09
C GLN A 259 10.25 -14.19 -19.58
N TRP A 260 9.37 -15.17 -19.86
CA TRP A 260 9.79 -16.46 -20.40
C TRP A 260 10.46 -16.30 -21.76
N GLU A 261 9.88 -15.53 -22.67
CA GLU A 261 10.36 -15.32 -24.05
C GLU A 261 11.68 -14.55 -24.13
N ARG A 262 11.99 -13.71 -23.14
CA ARG A 262 13.26 -12.97 -23.05
C ARG A 262 14.31 -13.63 -22.19
N ALA A 263 13.94 -14.60 -21.35
CA ALA A 263 14.89 -15.34 -20.54
C ALA A 263 15.93 -16.08 -21.42
N SER A 264 17.19 -16.07 -20.97
CA SER A 264 18.26 -16.84 -21.61
C SER A 264 17.97 -18.34 -21.56
N GLU A 265 18.64 -19.11 -22.41
CA GLU A 265 18.51 -20.58 -22.38
C GLU A 265 18.90 -21.15 -21.01
N GLU A 266 19.93 -20.60 -20.38
CA GLU A 266 20.37 -20.96 -19.02
C GLU A 266 19.24 -20.77 -18.00
N VAL A 267 18.63 -19.58 -17.96
CA VAL A 267 17.54 -19.25 -17.03
C VAL A 267 16.32 -20.15 -17.28
N ARG A 268 15.92 -20.35 -18.54
CA ARG A 268 14.82 -21.26 -18.89
C ARG A 268 15.09 -22.68 -18.45
N SER A 269 16.31 -23.18 -18.68
CA SER A 269 16.75 -24.52 -18.30
C SER A 269 16.77 -24.70 -16.78
N PHE A 270 17.19 -23.67 -16.04
CA PHE A 270 17.32 -23.72 -14.59
C PHE A 270 15.98 -23.68 -13.87
N TYR A 271 15.13 -22.70 -14.21
CA TYR A 271 13.85 -22.47 -13.54
C TYR A 271 12.73 -23.35 -14.08
N GLY A 272 12.69 -23.59 -15.39
CA GLY A 272 11.60 -24.28 -16.05
C GLY A 272 10.34 -23.41 -16.20
N LYS A 273 9.47 -23.78 -17.15
CA LYS A 273 8.31 -22.97 -17.51
C LYS A 273 7.31 -22.84 -16.35
N ASP A 274 7.03 -23.94 -15.65
CA ASP A 274 6.05 -23.95 -14.54
C ASP A 274 6.42 -22.98 -13.42
N TYR A 275 7.72 -22.77 -13.19
CA TYR A 275 8.19 -21.81 -12.21
C TYR A 275 7.81 -20.37 -12.58
N PHE A 276 7.90 -19.96 -13.85
CA PHE A 276 7.48 -18.63 -14.29
C PHE A 276 5.97 -18.41 -14.07
N TYR A 277 5.14 -19.42 -14.33
CA TYR A 277 3.69 -19.30 -14.25
C TYR A 277 3.09 -19.63 -12.87
N ARG A 278 3.92 -19.90 -11.85
CA ARG A 278 3.47 -20.29 -10.51
C ARG A 278 2.49 -19.31 -9.87
N PHE A 279 2.62 -18.02 -10.15
CA PHE A 279 1.75 -16.95 -9.65
C PHE A 279 0.29 -17.05 -10.10
N PHE A 280 0.01 -17.84 -11.13
CA PHE A 280 -1.34 -18.07 -11.63
C PHE A 280 -1.88 -19.46 -11.27
N GLN A 281 -1.11 -20.25 -10.52
CA GLN A 281 -1.59 -21.51 -9.97
C GLN A 281 -2.50 -21.21 -8.77
N LYS A 282 -3.52 -22.05 -8.56
CA LYS A 282 -4.50 -21.84 -7.49
C LYS A 282 -3.84 -22.07 -6.14
N ASP A 283 -3.63 -21.01 -5.36
CA ASP A 283 -3.21 -21.14 -3.97
C ASP A 283 -4.43 -21.19 -3.05
N ASN A 284 -4.71 -22.37 -2.49
CA ASN A 284 -5.81 -22.57 -1.55
C ASN A 284 -5.50 -22.07 -0.12
N ARG A 285 -4.28 -21.57 0.14
CA ARG A 285 -3.86 -21.10 1.47
C ARG A 285 -4.33 -19.68 1.77
N GLU A 286 -4.73 -18.93 0.74
CA GLU A 286 -4.93 -17.49 0.85
C GLU A 286 -6.40 -17.10 0.88
N HIS A 287 -6.75 -16.27 1.86
CA HIS A 287 -8.07 -15.67 1.97
C HIS A 287 -7.94 -14.18 1.65
N SER A 288 -8.75 -13.72 0.72
CA SER A 288 -8.78 -12.33 0.25
C SER A 288 -10.08 -11.70 0.72
N ALA A 289 -10.06 -10.41 1.08
CA ALA A 289 -11.28 -9.73 1.51
C ALA A 289 -12.28 -9.62 0.34
N ASP A 290 -13.54 -9.95 0.61
CA ASP A 290 -14.61 -9.95 -0.39
C ASP A 290 -15.14 -8.54 -0.70
N SER A 291 -14.90 -7.57 0.18
CA SER A 291 -15.38 -6.19 0.04
C SER A 291 -14.27 -5.15 0.19
N PRO A 292 -14.27 -4.08 -0.63
CA PRO A 292 -13.33 -2.96 -0.50
C PRO A 292 -13.69 -1.99 0.64
N ASP A 293 -14.79 -2.21 1.38
CA ASP A 293 -15.35 -1.24 2.33
C ASP A 293 -14.36 -0.73 3.38
N ARG A 294 -13.52 -1.61 3.93
CA ARG A 294 -12.50 -1.20 4.93
C ARG A 294 -11.49 -0.21 4.34
N VAL A 295 -11.12 -0.38 3.07
CA VAL A 295 -10.21 0.52 2.36
C VAL A 295 -10.94 1.83 2.02
N ILE A 296 -12.21 1.76 1.61
CA ILE A 296 -13.06 2.94 1.37
C ILE A 296 -13.18 3.79 2.65
N GLN A 297 -13.44 3.15 3.79
CA GLN A 297 -13.51 3.84 5.09
C GLN A 297 -12.18 4.49 5.48
N ALA A 298 -11.05 3.83 5.18
CA ALA A 298 -9.73 4.40 5.41
C ALA A 298 -9.49 5.66 4.54
N VAL A 299 -9.86 5.62 3.26
CA VAL A 299 -9.81 6.78 2.36
C VAL A 299 -10.72 7.91 2.82
N GLN A 300 -11.94 7.59 3.27
CA GLN A 300 -12.86 8.59 3.81
C GLN A 300 -12.30 9.27 5.06
N ASP A 301 -11.77 8.50 6.02
CA ASP A 301 -11.16 9.05 7.22
C ASP A 301 -9.94 9.91 6.86
N ALA A 302 -9.08 9.46 5.95
CA ALA A 302 -7.95 10.26 5.45
C ALA A 302 -8.40 11.58 4.78
N LEU A 303 -9.53 11.57 4.07
CA LEU A 303 -10.08 12.74 3.40
C LEU A 303 -10.81 13.71 4.33
N LEU A 304 -11.50 13.22 5.36
CA LEU A 304 -12.46 14.01 6.12
C LEU A 304 -12.06 14.23 7.57
N ASN A 305 -11.22 13.38 8.15
CA ASN A 305 -10.78 13.58 9.53
C ASN A 305 -10.00 14.90 9.65
N GLU A 306 -10.29 15.66 10.70
CA GLU A 306 -9.60 16.91 11.03
C GLU A 306 -8.11 16.65 11.31
N THR A 307 -7.80 15.49 11.92
CA THR A 307 -6.44 15.02 12.19
C THR A 307 -6.24 13.62 11.61
N PRO A 308 -6.08 13.49 10.28
CA PRO A 308 -5.94 12.19 9.63
C PRO A 308 -4.62 11.52 10.05
N ARG A 309 -4.61 10.19 10.06
CA ARG A 309 -3.39 9.44 10.35
C ARG A 309 -2.42 9.54 9.17
N ALA A 310 -1.12 9.48 9.44
CA ALA A 310 -0.12 9.35 8.38
C ALA A 310 -0.25 8.01 7.63
N ARG A 311 -0.69 6.95 8.31
CA ARG A 311 -0.77 5.58 7.77
C ARG A 311 -2.05 4.88 8.18
N TYR A 312 -2.63 4.18 7.20
CA TYR A 312 -3.80 3.34 7.33
C TYR A 312 -3.48 1.94 6.83
N LEU A 313 -2.96 1.11 7.74
CA LEU A 313 -2.85 -0.32 7.50
C LEU A 313 -4.24 -0.95 7.51
N VAL A 314 -4.66 -1.50 6.37
CA VAL A 314 -5.98 -2.10 6.19
C VAL A 314 -5.83 -3.60 5.94
N PRO A 315 -6.08 -4.45 6.96
CA PRO A 315 -6.11 -5.91 6.80
C PRO A 315 -6.95 -6.35 5.61
N GLY A 316 -6.44 -7.29 4.81
CA GLY A 316 -7.12 -7.91 3.67
C GLY A 316 -7.64 -9.33 3.97
N SER A 317 -7.67 -9.72 5.24
CA SER A 317 -8.30 -10.95 5.70
C SER A 317 -9.54 -10.64 6.54
N ASP A 318 -10.55 -11.50 6.46
CA ASP A 318 -11.69 -11.52 7.39
C ASP A 318 -11.41 -12.27 8.69
N ARG A 319 -10.18 -12.78 8.85
CA ARG A 319 -9.73 -13.35 10.11
C ARG A 319 -9.55 -12.27 11.18
N VAL A 320 -9.72 -12.68 12.44
CA VAL A 320 -9.48 -11.83 13.62
C VAL A 320 -8.04 -11.29 13.64
N VAL A 321 -7.09 -12.09 13.15
CA VAL A 321 -5.69 -11.69 12.98
C VAL A 321 -5.30 -11.86 11.52
N ASP A 322 -5.02 -10.74 10.87
CA ASP A 322 -4.40 -10.71 9.55
C ASP A 322 -2.88 -10.75 9.72
N ILE A 323 -2.30 -11.89 9.39
CA ILE A 323 -0.87 -12.16 9.50
C ILE A 323 -0.02 -11.22 8.64
N HIS A 324 -0.49 -10.80 7.47
CA HIS A 324 0.22 -9.82 6.63
C HIS A 324 0.24 -8.45 7.29
N ALA A 325 -0.86 -8.05 7.93
CA ALA A 325 -0.93 -6.79 8.66
C ALA A 325 -0.06 -6.82 9.94
N VAL A 326 -0.06 -7.94 10.69
CA VAL A 326 0.85 -8.11 11.84
C VAL A 326 2.30 -8.01 11.39
N PHE A 327 2.65 -8.74 10.33
CA PHE A 327 4.00 -8.78 9.82
C PHE A 327 4.45 -7.43 9.25
N ALA A 328 3.59 -6.70 8.53
CA ALA A 328 3.87 -5.34 8.06
C ALA A 328 4.18 -4.33 9.18
N ARG A 329 3.74 -4.60 10.42
CA ARG A 329 4.09 -3.80 11.61
C ARG A 329 5.35 -4.27 12.31
N LEU A 330 5.56 -5.58 12.37
CA LEU A 330 6.55 -6.19 13.24
C LEU A 330 7.81 -6.70 12.53
N ASN A 331 7.81 -6.78 11.20
CA ASN A 331 8.90 -7.35 10.41
C ASN A 331 10.29 -6.85 10.83
N GLY A 332 10.45 -5.53 11.03
CA GLY A 332 11.73 -4.93 11.43
C GLY A 332 12.25 -5.31 12.83
N PHE A 333 11.47 -6.05 13.63
CA PHE A 333 11.88 -6.55 14.94
C PHE A 333 12.25 -8.03 14.94
N PHE A 334 11.93 -8.77 13.88
CA PHE A 334 12.24 -10.19 13.80
C PHE A 334 13.63 -10.41 13.20
N PRO A 335 14.44 -11.35 13.77
CA PRO A 335 15.62 -11.87 13.08
C PRO A 335 15.27 -12.41 11.70
N GLU A 336 16.20 -12.31 10.76
CA GLU A 336 16.01 -12.67 9.35
C GLU A 336 15.54 -14.12 9.19
N ILE A 337 16.06 -15.05 10.00
CA ILE A 337 15.65 -16.45 9.95
C ILE A 337 14.15 -16.66 10.22
N ILE A 338 13.54 -15.83 11.09
CA ILE A 338 12.10 -15.90 11.36
C ILE A 338 11.34 -15.25 10.20
N SER A 339 11.80 -14.09 9.76
CA SER A 339 11.20 -13.36 8.64
C SER A 339 11.18 -14.19 7.35
N ASP A 340 12.28 -14.87 7.03
CA ASP A 340 12.42 -15.72 5.83
C ASP A 340 11.48 -16.92 5.86
N VAL A 341 11.29 -17.53 7.03
CA VAL A 341 10.30 -18.61 7.21
C VAL A 341 8.89 -18.10 6.95
N VAL A 342 8.55 -16.91 7.46
CA VAL A 342 7.24 -16.29 7.23
C VAL A 342 7.05 -15.89 5.76
N TYR A 343 8.07 -15.34 5.10
CA TYR A 343 8.02 -15.01 3.67
C TYR A 343 7.79 -16.25 2.81
N THR A 344 8.56 -17.30 3.06
CA THR A 344 8.41 -18.59 2.36
C THR A 344 7.01 -19.17 2.55
N TRP A 345 6.44 -19.00 3.74
CA TRP A 345 5.06 -19.42 4.01
C TRP A 345 4.03 -18.59 3.23
N PHE A 346 4.22 -17.26 3.14
CA PHE A 346 3.35 -16.38 2.35
C PHE A 346 3.39 -16.67 0.86
N THR A 347 4.55 -16.93 0.27
CA THR A 347 4.71 -17.06 -1.19
C THR A 347 4.71 -18.51 -1.67
N GLY A 348 4.72 -19.48 -0.76
CA GLY A 348 5.06 -20.86 -1.06
C GLY A 348 6.55 -21.07 -1.29
N ASN A 349 7.04 -22.25 -0.91
CA ASN A 349 8.41 -22.67 -1.15
C ASN A 349 8.55 -23.15 -2.61
N HIS A 350 8.55 -22.21 -3.54
CA HIS A 350 8.69 -22.52 -4.96
C HIS A 350 10.16 -22.65 -5.33
N LYS A 351 10.55 -23.85 -5.75
CA LYS A 351 11.94 -24.15 -6.13
C LYS A 351 12.07 -24.22 -7.66
N PRO A 352 13.20 -23.77 -8.23
CA PRO A 352 13.54 -23.98 -9.63
C PRO A 352 13.48 -25.46 -10.03
N ALA A 353 13.14 -25.76 -11.29
CA ALA A 353 13.02 -27.14 -11.77
C ALA A 353 14.29 -27.98 -11.56
N LYS A 354 15.48 -27.41 -11.75
CA LYS A 354 16.75 -28.12 -11.49
C LYS A 354 16.97 -28.44 -10.00
N VAL A 355 16.50 -27.58 -9.10
CA VAL A 355 16.64 -27.79 -7.64
C VAL A 355 15.68 -28.86 -7.15
N GLN A 356 14.48 -28.97 -7.74
CA GLN A 356 13.52 -30.03 -7.40
C GLN A 356 14.07 -31.43 -7.73
N LYS A 357 14.73 -31.59 -8.89
CA LYS A 357 15.30 -32.87 -9.34
C LYS A 357 16.48 -33.41 -8.52
N HIS A 358 17.06 -32.61 -7.63
CA HIS A 358 18.16 -33.02 -6.75
C HIS A 358 17.69 -33.41 -5.33
N GLN A 359 16.37 -33.37 -5.08
CA GLN A 359 15.78 -33.71 -3.78
C GLN A 359 14.94 -35.00 -3.80
N ASP A 360 14.69 -35.56 -4.99
CA ASP A 360 14.14 -36.90 -5.22
C ASP A 360 15.27 -37.86 -5.61
#